data_AF-A0A8T0NE99-F1
#
_entry.id   AF-A0A8T0NE99-F1
#
_cell.length_a   1.000
_cell.length_b   1.000
_cell.length_c   1.000
_cell.angle_alpha   90.00
_cell.angle_beta   90.00
_cell.angle_gamma   90.00
#
_symmetry.space_group_name_H-M   'P 1'
#
loop_
_entity.id
_entity.type
_entity.pdbx_description
1 polymer ?
#
loop_
_entity_poly.entity_id
_entity_poly.type
_entity_poly.pdbx_seq_one_letter_code
_entity_poly.pdbx_strand_id
1 'polypeptide(L)'
;MNLVGCWLGAMPCCHGAGGLAGQYKFGGRSGGCVAALGALKLTLGLALGGSMLRVLAEFPVGLLGVLLLFAGVKLAVAARDMASKAEAFVMLLCTAVSLVGSSAALGFLCGMVAHGLLMLRAWAMGVRLS
;
A
#
# COMPACT_ATOMS: atom_id res chain seq x y z
N MET A 1 2.15 12.19 -9.41
CA MET A 1 1.27 11.51 -10.39
C MET A 1 -0.20 11.90 -10.24
N ASN A 2 -0.77 11.94 -9.04
CA ASN A 2 -2.22 12.15 -8.85
C ASN A 2 -2.75 13.51 -9.36
N LEU A 3 -1.99 14.60 -9.25
CA LEU A 3 -2.41 15.92 -9.74
C LEU A 3 -2.64 15.99 -11.25
N VAL A 4 -1.93 15.18 -12.04
CA VAL A 4 -2.00 15.19 -13.51
C VAL A 4 -2.79 13.98 -14.01
N GLY A 5 -2.51 12.80 -13.47
CA GLY A 5 -3.13 11.54 -13.91
C GLY A 5 -4.64 11.50 -13.72
N CYS A 6 -5.17 12.07 -12.63
CA CYS A 6 -6.61 12.01 -12.36
C CYS A 6 -7.44 12.81 -13.38
N TRP A 7 -6.88 13.87 -13.98
CA TRP A 7 -7.54 14.61 -15.08
C TRP A 7 -7.71 13.74 -16.34
N LEU A 8 -6.88 12.72 -16.49
CA LEU A 8 -6.91 11.77 -17.60
C LEU A 8 -7.66 10.47 -17.22
N GLY A 9 -8.42 10.47 -16.12
CA GLY A 9 -9.16 9.30 -15.64
C GLY A 9 -8.32 8.26 -14.91
N ALA A 10 -7.07 8.57 -14.52
CA ALA A 10 -6.27 7.65 -13.73
C ALA A 10 -6.79 7.55 -12.28
N MET A 11 -6.82 6.32 -11.75
CA MET A 11 -7.11 6.08 -10.33
C MET A 11 -6.03 6.70 -9.44
N PRO A 12 -6.38 7.18 -8.23
CA PRO A 12 -5.41 7.73 -7.29
C PRO A 12 -4.37 6.67 -6.93
N CYS A 13 -3.10 7.04 -7.01
CA CYS A 13 -1.98 6.14 -6.87
C CYS A 13 -1.06 6.57 -5.73
N CYS A 14 -0.34 5.60 -5.18
CA CYS A 14 0.67 5.78 -4.14
C CYS A 14 1.99 5.10 -4.58
N HIS A 15 2.84 4.72 -3.63
CA HIS A 15 4.17 4.19 -3.92
C HIS A 15 4.16 2.80 -4.58
N GLY A 16 3.09 2.01 -4.45
CA GLY A 16 3.01 0.68 -5.07
C GLY A 16 4.05 -0.32 -4.55
N ALA A 17 4.33 -0.30 -3.25
CA ALA A 17 5.44 -1.01 -2.61
C ALA A 17 5.50 -2.53 -2.93
N GLY A 18 4.36 -3.23 -3.01
CA GLY A 18 4.34 -4.66 -3.36
C GLY A 18 4.89 -4.96 -4.75
N GLY A 19 4.54 -4.15 -5.76
CA GLY A 19 5.06 -4.28 -7.13
C GLY A 19 6.53 -3.90 -7.22
N LEU A 20 6.96 -2.89 -6.47
CA LEU A 20 8.37 -2.49 -6.38
C LEU A 20 9.23 -3.58 -5.71
N ALA A 21 8.73 -4.24 -4.67
CA ALA A 21 9.40 -5.37 -4.05
C ALA A 21 9.62 -6.53 -5.05
N GLY A 22 8.64 -6.78 -5.93
CA GLY A 22 8.77 -7.71 -7.04
C GLY A 22 9.88 -7.29 -8.02
N GLN A 23 9.84 -6.04 -8.49
CA GLN A 23 10.89 -5.52 -9.40
C GLN A 23 12.28 -5.63 -8.79
N TYR A 24 12.42 -5.28 -7.51
CA TYR A 24 13.67 -5.39 -6.78
C TYR A 24 14.17 -6.84 -6.72
N LYS A 25 13.27 -7.80 -6.49
CA LYS A 25 13.61 -9.23 -6.47
C LYS A 25 14.02 -9.78 -7.84
N PHE A 26 13.50 -9.20 -8.92
CA PHE A 26 13.92 -9.49 -10.30
C PHE A 26 15.12 -8.64 -10.78
N GLY A 27 15.81 -7.93 -9.88
CA GLY A 27 17.05 -7.20 -10.20
C GLY A 27 16.86 -5.74 -10.61
N GLY A 28 15.65 -5.22 -10.63
CA GLY A 28 15.38 -3.80 -10.87
C GLY A 28 15.81 -2.94 -9.67
N ARG A 29 16.84 -2.10 -9.84
CA ARG A 29 17.39 -1.27 -8.75
C ARG A 29 17.29 0.24 -8.97
N SER A 30 16.69 0.68 -10.06
CA SER A 30 16.57 2.10 -10.40
C SER A 30 15.13 2.47 -10.78
N GLY A 31 14.81 3.76 -10.68
CA GLY A 31 13.54 4.30 -11.19
C GLY A 31 13.38 4.13 -12.71
N GLY A 32 14.50 3.95 -13.45
CA GLY A 32 14.47 3.66 -14.88
C GLY A 32 13.77 2.34 -15.20
N CYS A 33 13.91 1.32 -14.35
CA CYS A 33 13.18 0.05 -14.49
C CYS A 33 11.66 0.26 -14.39
N VAL A 34 11.23 1.10 -13.46
CA VAL A 34 9.82 1.45 -13.26
C VAL A 34 9.29 2.25 -14.44
N ALA A 35 10.06 3.23 -14.92
CA ALA A 35 9.72 4.03 -16.10
C ALA A 35 9.60 3.17 -17.36
N ALA A 36 10.54 2.24 -17.59
CA ALA A 36 10.50 1.31 -18.72
C ALA A 36 9.29 0.38 -18.67
N LEU A 37 8.95 -0.15 -17.49
CA LEU A 37 7.74 -0.96 -17.29
C LEU A 37 6.46 -0.14 -17.57
N GLY A 38 6.43 1.11 -17.12
CA GLY A 38 5.33 2.04 -17.36
C GLY A 38 5.16 2.35 -18.85
N ALA A 39 6.27 2.68 -19.53
CA ALA A 39 6.29 2.93 -20.96
C ALA A 39 5.82 1.70 -21.75
N LEU A 40 6.31 0.50 -21.41
CA LEU A 40 5.88 -0.75 -22.04
C LEU A 40 4.37 -1.00 -21.86
N LYS A 41 3.84 -0.81 -20.63
CA LYS A 41 2.40 -0.94 -20.38
C LYS A 41 1.60 0.08 -21.20
N LEU A 42 2.08 1.32 -21.29
CA LEU A 42 1.42 2.39 -22.05
C LEU A 42 1.42 2.07 -23.54
N THR A 43 2.56 1.68 -24.12
CA THR A 43 2.64 1.31 -25.54
C THR A 43 1.74 0.12 -25.86
N LEU A 44 1.68 -0.87 -24.97
CA LEU A 44 0.87 -2.06 -25.17
C LEU A 44 -0.63 -1.73 -25.06
N GLY A 45 -1.01 -0.85 -24.14
CA GLY A 45 -2.38 -0.34 -24.01
C GLY A 45 -2.82 0.47 -25.22
N LEU A 46 -1.94 1.31 -25.78
CA LEU A 46 -2.24 2.10 -26.98
C LEU A 46 -2.28 1.24 -28.25
N ALA A 47 -1.41 0.24 -28.38
CA ALA A 47 -1.34 -0.63 -29.55
C ALA A 47 -2.45 -1.67 -29.62
N LEU A 48 -2.79 -2.31 -28.49
CA LEU A 48 -3.76 -3.41 -28.43
C LEU A 48 -5.15 -2.98 -27.94
N GLY A 49 -5.26 -1.84 -27.24
CA GLY A 49 -6.52 -1.32 -26.73
C GLY A 49 -7.31 -2.36 -25.92
N GLY A 50 -8.61 -2.49 -26.22
CA GLY A 50 -9.53 -3.41 -25.54
C GLY A 50 -9.21 -4.90 -25.73
N SER A 51 -8.43 -5.28 -26.74
CA SER A 51 -8.04 -6.69 -26.96
C SER A 51 -7.16 -7.22 -25.83
N MET A 52 -6.33 -6.36 -25.23
CA MET A 52 -5.48 -6.73 -24.09
C MET A 52 -6.32 -7.10 -22.86
N LEU A 53 -7.49 -6.46 -22.69
CA LEU A 53 -8.37 -6.70 -21.54
C LEU A 53 -8.96 -8.12 -21.59
N ARG A 54 -9.22 -8.67 -22.78
CA ARG A 54 -9.71 -10.04 -22.96
C ARG A 54 -8.69 -11.06 -22.49
N VAL A 55 -7.43 -10.88 -22.89
CA VAL A 55 -6.32 -11.74 -22.45
C VAL A 55 -6.12 -11.65 -20.94
N LEU A 56 -6.20 -10.43 -20.38
CA LEU A 56 -6.00 -10.23 -18.95
C LEU A 56 -7.16 -10.79 -18.10
N ALA A 57 -8.38 -10.86 -18.66
CA ALA A 57 -9.54 -11.46 -18.01
C ALA A 57 -9.45 -12.99 -17.90
N GLU A 58 -8.70 -13.65 -18.78
CA GLU A 58 -8.43 -15.10 -18.69
C GLU A 58 -7.33 -15.45 -17.67
N PHE A 59 -6.69 -14.46 -17.06
CA PHE A 59 -5.64 -14.71 -16.09
C PHE A 59 -6.17 -15.44 -14.85
N PRO A 60 -5.51 -16.53 -14.40
CA PRO A 60 -6.03 -17.36 -13.32
C PRO A 60 -6.10 -16.58 -11.99
N VAL A 61 -7.32 -16.41 -11.49
CA VAL A 61 -7.60 -15.68 -10.23
C VAL A 61 -6.86 -16.26 -9.02
N GLY A 62 -6.62 -17.58 -9.00
CA GLY A 62 -5.86 -18.23 -7.94
C GLY A 62 -4.40 -17.75 -7.89
N LEU A 63 -3.78 -17.55 -9.04
CA LEU A 63 -2.40 -17.06 -9.12
C LEU A 63 -2.32 -15.60 -8.69
N LEU A 64 -3.34 -14.80 -9.05
CA LEU A 64 -3.47 -13.42 -8.57
C LEU A 64 -3.62 -13.34 -7.05
N GLY A 65 -4.41 -14.23 -6.46
CA GLY A 65 -4.59 -14.34 -5.01
C GLY A 65 -3.28 -14.68 -4.28
N VAL A 66 -2.50 -15.64 -4.78
CA VAL A 66 -1.19 -16.00 -4.20
C VAL A 66 -0.20 -14.82 -4.26
N LEU A 67 -0.16 -14.12 -5.39
CA LEU A 67 0.70 -12.93 -5.54
C LEU A 67 0.30 -11.82 -4.56
N LEU A 68 -1.00 -11.56 -4.42
CA LEU A 68 -1.53 -10.57 -3.46
C LEU A 68 -1.25 -10.97 -2.02
N LEU A 69 -1.42 -12.25 -1.67
CA LEU A 69 -1.13 -12.77 -0.33
C LEU A 69 0.35 -12.57 0.00
N PHE A 70 1.26 -12.94 -0.89
CA PHE A 70 2.69 -12.79 -0.66
C PHE A 70 3.11 -11.32 -0.52
N ALA A 71 2.58 -10.43 -1.38
CA ALA A 71 2.80 -9.00 -1.27
C ALA A 71 2.26 -8.44 0.07
N GLY A 72 1.06 -8.85 0.47
CA GLY A 72 0.44 -8.46 1.74
C GLY A 72 1.27 -8.92 2.95
N VAL A 73 1.70 -10.18 2.98
CA VAL A 73 2.56 -10.72 4.04
C VAL A 73 3.88 -9.95 4.11
N LYS A 74 4.51 -9.65 2.96
CA LYS A 74 5.74 -8.86 2.92
C LYS A 74 5.57 -7.45 3.48
N LEU A 75 4.45 -6.79 3.20
CA LEU A 75 4.13 -5.49 3.77
C LEU A 75 3.81 -5.58 5.27
N ALA A 76 3.12 -6.63 5.70
CA ALA A 76 2.77 -6.86 7.10
C ALA A 76 4.00 -7.11 7.99
N VAL A 77 5.13 -7.58 7.45
CA VAL A 77 6.38 -7.75 8.22
C VAL A 77 6.89 -6.41 8.78
N ALA A 78 6.61 -5.28 8.14
CA ALA A 78 6.97 -3.96 8.65
C ALA A 78 6.28 -3.63 10.00
N ALA A 79 5.20 -4.33 10.35
CA ALA A 79 4.56 -4.23 11.65
C ALA A 79 5.45 -4.70 12.81
N ARG A 80 6.55 -5.42 12.52
CA ARG A 80 7.52 -5.85 13.53
C ARG A 80 8.47 -4.73 13.98
N ASP A 81 8.57 -3.64 13.22
CA ASP A 81 9.51 -2.56 13.48
C ASP A 81 8.94 -1.50 14.45
N MET A 82 7.94 -1.84 15.27
CA MET A 82 7.36 -0.93 16.27
C MET A 82 8.26 -0.84 17.51
N ALA A 83 8.59 0.38 17.93
CA ALA A 83 9.55 0.61 19.02
C ALA A 83 8.91 0.45 20.41
N SER A 84 7.62 0.81 20.54
CA SER A 84 6.92 0.80 21.83
C SER A 84 5.61 0.02 21.80
N LYS A 85 5.15 -0.37 23.00
CA LYS A 85 3.81 -0.99 23.18
C LYS A 85 2.69 -0.04 22.76
N ALA A 86 2.89 1.27 22.92
CA ALA A 86 1.92 2.28 22.52
C ALA A 86 1.78 2.35 20.99
N GLU A 87 2.89 2.34 20.26
CA GLU A 87 2.90 2.30 18.79
C GLU A 87 2.29 1.00 18.25
N ALA A 88 2.66 -0.14 18.84
CA ALA A 88 2.08 -1.43 18.47
C ALA A 88 0.55 -1.47 18.68
N PHE A 89 0.06 -0.90 19.79
CA PHE A 89 -1.37 -0.79 20.06
C PHE A 89 -2.08 0.07 19.00
N VAL A 90 -1.53 1.24 18.66
CA VAL A 90 -2.11 2.13 17.62
C VAL A 90 -2.15 1.43 16.26
N MET A 91 -1.06 0.74 15.89
CA MET A 91 -0.98 0.00 14.63
C MET A 91 -2.03 -1.13 14.57
N LEU A 92 -2.16 -1.94 15.63
CA LEU A 92 -3.16 -3.01 15.70
C LEU A 92 -4.58 -2.46 15.67
N LEU A 93 -4.85 -1.36 16.38
CA LEU A 93 -6.15 -0.68 16.36
C LEU A 93 -6.50 -0.20 14.95
N CYS A 94 -5.55 0.45 14.26
CA CYS A 94 -5.71 0.90 12.88
C CYS A 94 -6.06 -0.28 11.96
N THR A 95 -5.32 -1.39 12.05
CA THR A 95 -5.57 -2.58 11.23
C THR A 95 -6.93 -3.22 11.53
N ALA A 96 -7.30 -3.35 12.81
CA ALA A 96 -8.56 -3.95 13.21
C ALA A 96 -9.76 -3.14 12.69
N VAL A 97 -9.72 -1.81 12.84
CA VAL A 97 -10.78 -0.92 12.35
C VAL A 97 -10.83 -0.91 10.82
N SER A 98 -9.68 -0.93 10.14
CA SER A 98 -9.65 -1.05 8.67
C SER A 98 -10.30 -2.33 8.17
N LEU A 99 -10.07 -3.46 8.85
CA LEU A 99 -10.60 -4.75 8.44
C LEU A 99 -12.11 -4.87 8.72
N VAL A 100 -12.56 -4.46 9.90
CA VAL A 100 -13.98 -4.52 10.29
C VAL A 100 -14.80 -3.47 9.54
N GLY A 101 -14.29 -2.25 9.42
CA GLY A 101 -14.96 -1.15 8.74
C GLY A 101 -14.84 -1.18 7.21
N SER A 102 -14.12 -2.17 6.65
CA SER A 102 -13.81 -2.26 5.21
C SER A 102 -13.29 -0.96 4.59
N SER A 103 -12.62 -0.13 5.40
CA SER A 103 -12.19 1.21 5.02
C SER A 103 -10.85 1.56 5.66
N ALA A 104 -9.84 1.70 4.81
CA ALA A 104 -8.52 2.18 5.22
C ALA A 104 -8.59 3.58 5.86
N ALA A 105 -9.51 4.43 5.39
CA ALA A 105 -9.70 5.78 5.93
C ALA A 105 -10.16 5.76 7.38
N LEU A 106 -11.13 4.89 7.73
CA LEU A 106 -11.63 4.77 9.10
C LEU A 106 -10.54 4.26 10.06
N GLY A 107 -9.76 3.26 9.64
CA GLY A 107 -8.65 2.78 10.45
C GLY A 107 -7.58 3.84 10.68
N PHE A 108 -7.21 4.58 9.64
CA PHE A 108 -6.23 5.67 9.75
C PHE A 108 -6.72 6.79 10.67
N LEU A 109 -7.98 7.22 10.53
CA LEU A 109 -8.59 8.23 11.42
C LEU A 109 -8.58 7.77 12.88
N CYS A 110 -9.02 6.53 13.13
CA CYS A 110 -9.03 5.96 14.48
C CYS A 110 -7.62 5.87 15.08
N GLY A 111 -6.63 5.44 14.28
CA GLY A 111 -5.22 5.40 14.68
C GLY A 111 -4.66 6.77 15.04
N MET A 112 -4.95 7.80 14.23
CA MET A 112 -4.53 9.18 14.53
C MET A 112 -5.12 9.69 15.86
N VAL A 113 -6.41 9.45 16.10
CA VAL A 113 -7.07 9.86 17.35
C VAL A 113 -6.45 9.13 18.55
N ALA A 114 -6.26 7.81 18.45
CA ALA A 114 -5.66 7.01 19.52
C ALA A 114 -4.23 7.46 19.84
N HIS A 115 -3.41 7.70 18.80
CA HIS A 115 -2.06 8.23 18.98
C HIS A 115 -2.06 9.61 19.63
N GLY A 116 -2.94 10.52 19.18
CA GLY A 116 -3.09 11.84 19.76
C GLY A 116 -3.45 11.82 21.25
N LEU A 117 -4.39 10.95 21.65
CA LEU A 117 -4.77 10.78 23.06
C LEU A 117 -3.62 10.23 23.91
N LEU A 118 -2.86 9.28 23.39
CA LEU A 118 -1.68 8.74 24.08
C LEU A 118 -0.59 9.80 24.25
N MET A 119 -0.36 10.64 23.24
CA MET A 119 0.56 11.77 23.33
C MET A 119 0.11 12.81 24.34
N LEU A 120 -1.19 13.17 24.35
CA LEU A 120 -1.75 14.12 25.33
C LEU A 120 -1.61 13.59 26.76
N ARG A 121 -1.86 12.30 26.98
CA ARG A 121 -1.68 11.65 28.29
C ARG A 121 -0.21 11.65 28.72
N ALA A 122 0.71 11.32 27.82
CA ALA A 122 2.13 11.30 28.11
C ALA A 122 2.64 12.69 28.51
N TRP A 123 2.21 13.72 27.77
CA TRP A 123 2.48 15.11 28.07
C TRP A 123 1.90 15.53 29.44
N ALA A 124 0.64 15.19 29.73
CA ALA A 124 -0.01 15.50 31.00
C ALA A 124 0.65 14.83 32.22
N MET A 125 1.24 13.64 32.04
CA MET A 125 1.97 12.94 33.10
C MET A 125 3.46 13.33 33.17
N GLY A 126 3.96 14.20 32.29
CA GLY A 126 5.38 14.58 32.23
C GLY A 126 6.33 13.44 31.85
N VAL A 127 5.81 12.34 31.29
CA VAL A 127 6.58 11.15 30.91
C VAL A 127 6.72 11.10 29.39
N ARG A 128 7.94 10.88 28.88
CA ARG A 128 8.16 10.64 27.45
C ARG A 128 7.63 9.25 27.07
N LEU A 129 6.86 9.17 25.98
CA LEU A 129 6.52 7.89 25.34
C LEU A 129 7.84 7.25 24.88
N SER A 130 8.28 6.20 25.58
CA SER A 130 9.39 5.34 25.16
C SER A 130 8.88 4.20 24.31
#